data_AF-A0A2T7PP08-F1
#
_entry.id   AF-A0A2T7PP08-F1
#
_cell.length_a   1.000
_cell.length_b   1.000
_cell.length_c   1.000
_cell.angle_alpha   90.00
_cell.angle_beta   90.00
_cell.angle_gamma   90.00
#
_symmetry.space_group_name_H-M   'P 1'
#
loop_
_entity.id
_entity.type
_entity.pdbx_description
1 polymer ?
#
loop_
_entity_poly.entity_id
_entity_poly.type
_entity_poly.pdbx_seq_one_letter_code
_entity_poly.pdbx_strand_id
1 'polypeptide(L)'
;MDIKIPPCDSRSSAWIGLNDLQTTNFYQWADNSDVTFTGWDAGQPVAAPGVEQHCIALNRETGGWRTTMCEDILFSVCWMAQIPSSIPHLPPVLDQCDSGWSGFQGSCYKVLTQGLAPGMIPDKAV
;
A
#
# COMPACT_ATOMS: atom_id res chain seq x y z
N MET A 1 -21.84 17.81 14.44
CA MET A 1 -21.21 17.12 13.31
C MET A 1 -21.22 15.64 13.67
N ASP A 2 -22.11 14.87 13.06
CA ASP A 2 -22.20 13.44 13.32
C ASP A 2 -21.03 12.75 12.62
N ILE A 3 -20.15 12.11 13.39
CA ILE A 3 -19.06 11.29 12.85
C ILE A 3 -19.69 10.04 12.24
N LYS A 4 -19.75 9.98 10.91
CA LYS A 4 -20.22 8.82 10.18
C LYS A 4 -19.06 7.82 10.05
N ILE A 5 -19.00 6.86 10.97
CA ILE A 5 -18.00 5.78 10.93
C ILE A 5 -18.38 4.85 9.77
N PRO A 6 -17.53 4.68 8.74
CA PRO A 6 -17.80 3.71 7.69
C PRO A 6 -17.82 2.29 8.30
N PRO A 7 -18.75 1.42 7.89
CA PRO A 7 -18.75 0.05 8.36
C PRO A 7 -17.39 -0.59 8.04
N CYS A 8 -16.82 -1.30 9.02
CA CYS A 8 -15.56 -2.04 8.87
C CYS A 8 -15.76 -3.26 7.94
N ASP A 9 -16.03 -3.01 6.67
CA ASP A 9 -16.04 -4.05 5.64
C ASP A 9 -14.60 -4.25 5.16
N SER A 10 -14.11 -5.47 5.30
CA SER A 10 -12.81 -5.86 4.77
C SER A 10 -12.74 -5.76 3.23
N ARG A 11 -13.79 -5.38 2.49
CA ARG A 11 -13.70 -5.13 1.04
C ARG A 11 -13.64 -3.64 0.68
N SER A 12 -13.65 -2.76 1.68
CA SER A 12 -13.66 -1.32 1.45
C SER A 12 -12.39 -0.84 0.76
N SER A 13 -12.54 0.02 -0.24
CA SER A 13 -11.44 0.85 -0.74
C SER A 13 -10.86 1.70 0.37
N ALA A 14 -9.60 2.11 0.21
CA ALA A 14 -8.94 2.98 1.16
C ALA A 14 -8.27 4.16 0.46
N TRP A 15 -8.28 5.32 1.08
CA TRP A 15 -7.51 6.48 0.65
C TRP A 15 -6.02 6.18 0.65
N ILE A 16 -5.35 6.63 -0.40
CA ILE A 16 -3.90 6.80 -0.45
C ILE A 16 -3.57 8.28 -0.60
N GLY A 17 -2.32 8.66 -0.36
CA GLY A 17 -1.92 10.07 -0.38
C GLY A 17 -1.84 10.74 -1.76
N LEU A 18 -2.08 10.02 -2.86
CA LEU A 18 -1.98 10.56 -4.21
C LEU A 18 -3.22 11.41 -4.54
N ASN A 19 -3.02 12.57 -5.14
CA ASN A 19 -4.08 13.51 -5.51
C ASN A 19 -3.64 14.45 -6.64
N ASP A 20 -4.57 15.11 -7.32
CA ASP A 20 -4.30 16.18 -8.28
C ASP A 20 -5.02 17.50 -7.91
N LEU A 21 -5.24 17.72 -6.61
CA LEU A 21 -5.99 18.84 -6.05
C LEU A 21 -5.41 20.22 -6.43
N GLN A 22 -4.10 20.33 -6.63
CA GLN A 22 -3.45 21.60 -6.97
C GLN A 22 -3.52 21.90 -8.47
N THR A 23 -3.47 20.88 -9.31
CA THR A 23 -3.42 21.04 -10.76
C THR A 23 -4.02 19.79 -11.38
N THR A 24 -5.19 19.94 -12.00
CA THR A 24 -5.92 18.84 -12.62
C THR A 24 -5.03 18.06 -13.60
N ASN A 25 -5.07 16.73 -13.52
CA ASN A 25 -4.22 15.79 -14.26
C ASN A 25 -2.72 15.82 -13.89
N PHE A 26 -2.31 16.54 -12.85
CA PHE A 26 -0.97 16.51 -12.31
C PHE A 26 -0.98 15.91 -10.90
N TYR A 27 -0.68 14.62 -10.81
CA TYR A 27 -0.73 13.87 -9.56
C TYR A 27 0.51 14.10 -8.70
N GLN A 28 0.29 14.28 -7.40
CA GLN A 28 1.31 14.48 -6.37
C GLN A 28 0.95 13.72 -5.10
N TRP A 29 1.96 13.29 -4.35
CA TRP A 29 1.76 12.74 -3.02
C TRP A 29 1.54 13.86 -2.00
N ALA A 30 0.68 13.61 -1.01
CA ALA A 30 0.40 14.54 0.08
C ALA A 30 1.63 14.87 0.96
N ASP A 31 2.64 14.00 0.95
CA ASP A 31 3.92 14.21 1.64
C ASP A 31 4.98 14.92 0.78
N ASN A 32 4.62 15.31 -0.45
CA ASN A 32 5.49 15.92 -1.45
C ASN A 32 6.64 15.02 -1.94
N SER A 33 6.56 13.70 -1.72
CA SER A 33 7.47 12.77 -2.39
C SER A 33 7.22 12.72 -3.90
N ASP A 34 8.26 12.36 -4.65
CA ASP A 34 8.16 12.23 -6.11
C ASP A 34 7.26 11.05 -6.51
N VAL A 35 6.41 11.26 -7.52
CA VAL A 35 5.63 10.17 -8.12
C VAL A 35 6.51 9.36 -9.07
N THR A 36 7.18 8.34 -8.55
CA THR A 36 8.07 7.45 -9.34
C THR A 36 7.40 6.16 -9.81
N PHE A 37 6.18 5.87 -9.34
CA PHE A 37 5.42 4.67 -9.67
C PHE A 37 3.94 5.01 -9.76
N THR A 38 3.25 4.39 -10.72
CA THR A 38 1.79 4.43 -10.84
C THR A 38 1.19 3.04 -10.99
N GLY A 39 0.12 2.77 -10.25
CA GLY A 39 -0.56 1.47 -10.17
C GLY A 39 -2.05 1.56 -10.48
N TRP A 40 -2.43 2.26 -11.54
CA TRP A 40 -3.84 2.47 -11.93
C TRP A 40 -4.57 1.17 -12.24
N ASP A 41 -5.85 1.09 -11.86
CA ASP A 41 -6.76 0.08 -12.39
C ASP A 41 -6.98 0.27 -13.90
N ALA A 42 -7.43 -0.79 -14.58
CA ALA A 42 -7.76 -0.72 -15.99
C ALA A 42 -8.81 0.37 -16.26
N GLY A 43 -8.50 1.30 -17.17
CA GLY A 43 -9.37 2.43 -17.52
C GLY A 43 -9.27 3.64 -16.58
N GLN A 44 -8.31 3.65 -15.65
CA GLN A 44 -7.99 4.77 -14.78
C GLN A 44 -6.68 5.46 -15.21
N PRO A 45 -6.48 6.76 -14.87
CA PRO A 45 -7.46 7.66 -14.24
C PRO A 45 -8.61 8.04 -15.18
N VAL A 46 -9.81 8.24 -14.64
CA VAL A 46 -10.96 8.69 -15.44
C VAL A 46 -10.93 10.21 -15.54
N ALA A 47 -10.63 10.72 -16.73
CA ALA A 47 -10.80 12.15 -17.04
C ALA A 47 -12.24 12.40 -17.55
N ALA A 48 -13.16 12.69 -16.63
CA ALA A 48 -14.53 13.03 -16.98
C ALA A 48 -14.76 14.57 -16.89
N PRO A 49 -15.17 15.24 -18.00
CA PRO A 49 -15.48 16.66 -17.96
C PRO A 49 -16.55 16.97 -16.92
N GLY A 50 -16.27 17.91 -16.00
CA GLY A 50 -17.23 18.34 -14.96
C GLY A 50 -17.35 17.41 -13.75
N VAL A 51 -16.47 16.41 -13.62
CA VAL A 51 -16.41 15.53 -12.45
C VAL A 51 -15.10 15.78 -11.70
N GLU A 52 -15.18 16.39 -10.51
CA GLU A 52 -14.02 16.76 -9.68
C GLU A 52 -13.51 15.58 -8.83
N GLN A 53 -13.07 14.50 -9.48
CA GLN A 53 -12.47 13.34 -8.80
C GLN A 53 -10.97 13.53 -8.57
N HIS A 54 -10.63 14.33 -7.56
CA HIS A 54 -9.24 14.71 -7.32
C HIS A 54 -8.46 13.82 -6.35
N CYS A 55 -9.16 12.92 -5.66
CA CYS A 55 -8.58 12.05 -4.65
C CYS A 55 -8.47 10.62 -5.15
N ILE A 56 -7.42 9.91 -4.75
CA ILE A 56 -7.14 8.56 -5.22
C ILE A 56 -7.38 7.53 -4.11
N ALA A 57 -8.14 6.49 -4.45
CA ALA A 57 -8.37 5.36 -3.57
C ALA A 57 -7.78 4.06 -4.14
N LEU A 58 -7.20 3.26 -3.25
CA LEU A 58 -6.80 1.88 -3.50
C LEU A 58 -8.06 1.01 -3.61
N ASN A 59 -8.14 0.25 -4.70
CA ASN A 59 -9.07 -0.84 -4.87
C ASN A 59 -8.52 -2.08 -4.15
N ARG A 60 -9.21 -2.56 -3.12
CA ARG A 60 -8.75 -3.69 -2.31
C ARG A 60 -8.87 -5.03 -3.04
N GLU A 61 -9.70 -5.13 -4.07
CA GLU A 61 -9.89 -6.37 -4.83
C GLU A 61 -8.78 -6.58 -5.84
N THR A 62 -8.38 -5.52 -6.55
CA THR A 62 -7.34 -5.58 -7.61
C THR A 62 -5.95 -5.16 -7.12
N GLY A 63 -5.88 -4.38 -6.03
CA GLY A 63 -4.67 -3.68 -5.60
C GLY A 63 -4.33 -2.45 -6.45
N GLY A 64 -5.12 -2.14 -7.48
CA GLY A 64 -4.94 -0.98 -8.33
C GLY A 64 -5.60 0.28 -7.78
N TRP A 65 -5.43 1.41 -8.48
CA TRP A 65 -5.86 2.73 -8.02
C TRP A 65 -6.95 3.31 -8.91
N ARG A 66 -7.84 4.10 -8.32
CA ARG A 66 -8.89 4.82 -9.06
C ARG A 66 -9.08 6.24 -8.56
N THR A 67 -9.49 7.14 -9.46
CA THR A 67 -9.99 8.46 -9.10
C THR A 67 -11.35 8.33 -8.43
N THR A 68 -11.61 9.12 -7.38
CA THR A 68 -12.88 9.14 -6.66
C THR A 68 -13.17 10.52 -6.07
N MET A 69 -14.40 10.72 -5.56
CA MET A 69 -14.81 12.00 -4.97
C MET A 69 -14.15 12.17 -3.61
N CYS A 70 -13.53 13.32 -3.35
CA CYS A 70 -12.81 13.56 -2.09
C CYS A 70 -13.72 13.52 -0.84
N GLU A 71 -15.03 13.66 -1.02
CA GLU A 71 -16.05 13.57 0.03
C GLU A 71 -16.42 12.12 0.39
N ASP A 72 -15.90 11.12 -0.34
CA ASP A 72 -16.15 9.72 -0.04
C ASP A 72 -15.61 9.34 1.35
N ILE A 73 -16.43 8.63 2.12
CA ILE A 73 -16.07 8.18 3.45
C ILE A 73 -15.40 6.81 3.33
N LEU A 74 -14.08 6.81 3.25
CA LEU A 74 -13.24 5.61 3.18
C LEU A 74 -12.27 5.56 4.36
N PHE A 75 -11.75 4.36 4.64
CA PHE A 75 -10.57 4.22 5.49
C PHE A 75 -9.35 4.83 4.81
N SER A 76 -8.29 5.14 5.56
CA SER A 76 -7.05 5.70 5.01
C SER A 76 -5.86 4.81 5.32
N VAL A 77 -4.95 4.66 4.35
CA VAL A 77 -3.65 4.05 4.56
C VAL A 77 -2.62 5.16 4.73
N CYS A 78 -1.94 5.18 5.88
CA CYS A 78 -0.89 6.14 6.15
C CYS A 78 0.48 5.48 5.98
N TRP A 79 1.42 6.21 5.40
CA TRP A 79 2.82 5.86 5.42
C TRP A 79 3.56 6.75 6.42
N MET A 80 4.48 6.17 7.16
CA MET A 80 5.42 6.91 8.00
C MET A 80 6.79 6.28 7.80
N ALA A 81 7.81 7.12 7.58
CA ALA A 81 9.18 6.66 7.66
C ALA A 81 9.38 5.94 9.00
N GLN A 82 10.08 4.81 8.98
CA GLN A 82 10.30 3.93 10.12
C GLN A 82 10.57 4.77 11.38
N ILE A 83 9.61 4.80 12.30
CA ILE A 83 9.81 5.44 13.60
C ILE A 83 10.93 4.63 14.27
N PRO A 84 12.03 5.25 14.73
CA PRO A 84 13.00 4.52 15.56
C PRO A 84 12.22 3.85 16.68
N SER A 85 12.47 2.56 16.90
CA SER A 85 11.62 1.52 17.50
C SER A 85 11.09 1.75 18.93
N SER A 86 10.55 2.92 19.25
CA SER A 86 10.16 3.34 20.59
C SER A 86 8.64 3.41 20.81
N ILE A 87 7.82 2.84 19.92
CA ILE A 87 6.36 2.71 20.14
C ILE A 87 6.02 1.25 20.52
N PRO A 88 5.59 0.97 21.77
CA PRO A 88 5.46 -0.39 22.30
C PRO A 88 4.09 -1.05 22.03
N HIS A 89 3.37 -0.71 20.95
CA HIS A 89 1.94 -1.05 20.83
C HIS A 89 1.53 -1.95 19.65
N LEU A 90 2.46 -2.53 18.90
CA LEU A 90 2.12 -3.63 18.01
C LEU A 90 2.72 -4.93 18.55
N PRO A 91 1.91 -5.98 18.78
CA PRO A 91 2.48 -7.30 19.02
C PRO A 91 3.39 -7.60 17.82
N PRO A 92 4.66 -7.97 18.05
CA PRO A 92 5.52 -8.38 16.95
C PRO A 92 4.80 -9.52 16.24
N VAL A 93 4.41 -9.28 14.98
CA VAL A 93 4.10 -10.39 14.08
C VAL A 93 5.30 -11.31 14.17
N LEU A 94 5.02 -12.58 14.42
CA LEU A 94 5.96 -13.60 14.86
C LEU A 94 6.89 -13.98 13.70
N ASP A 95 7.65 -13.02 13.18
CA ASP A 95 8.70 -13.22 12.20
C ASP A 95 9.95 -13.73 12.95
N GLN A 96 9.79 -14.86 13.64
CA GLN A 96 10.91 -15.65 14.18
C GLN A 96 11.59 -16.40 13.03
N CYS A 97 12.18 -15.64 12.11
CA CYS A 97 13.03 -16.20 11.07
C CYS A 97 14.48 -16.20 11.55
N ASP A 98 15.23 -17.22 11.15
CA ASP A 98 16.66 -17.30 11.43
C ASP A 98 17.40 -16.10 10.85
N SER A 99 18.58 -15.78 11.40
CA SER A 99 19.40 -14.68 10.91
C SER A 99 19.66 -14.80 9.40
N GLY A 100 19.36 -13.74 8.66
CA GLY A 100 19.48 -13.70 7.20
C GLY A 100 18.29 -14.29 6.42
N TRP A 101 17.17 -14.57 7.09
CA TRP A 101 15.88 -14.89 6.49
C TRP A 101 14.88 -13.76 6.76
N SER A 102 14.01 -13.50 5.79
CA SER A 102 12.94 -12.50 5.87
C SER A 102 11.59 -13.18 6.02
N GLY A 103 10.81 -12.79 7.03
CA GLY A 103 9.45 -13.28 7.24
C GLY A 103 8.46 -12.62 6.28
N PHE A 104 7.58 -13.40 5.68
CA PHE A 104 6.42 -12.90 4.95
C PHE A 104 5.27 -13.92 5.02
N GLN A 105 4.11 -13.48 5.49
CA GLN A 105 2.90 -14.32 5.64
C GLN A 105 3.15 -15.66 6.37
N GLY A 106 3.94 -15.65 7.45
CA GLY A 106 4.21 -16.84 8.26
C GLY A 106 5.21 -17.82 7.64
N SER A 107 5.89 -17.45 6.56
CA SER A 107 6.98 -18.22 5.97
C SER A 107 8.27 -17.40 5.96
N CYS A 108 9.42 -18.08 5.98
CA CYS A 108 10.74 -17.43 5.94
C CYS A 108 11.37 -17.61 4.56
N TYR A 109 11.86 -16.51 3.97
CA TYR A 109 12.45 -16.48 2.64
C TYR A 109 13.88 -15.97 2.69
N LYS A 110 14.75 -16.49 1.82
CA LYS A 110 16.12 -16.01 1.68
C LYS A 110 16.48 -15.87 0.21
N VAL A 111 16.93 -14.67 -0.16
CA VAL A 111 17.46 -14.41 -1.50
C VAL A 111 18.87 -14.96 -1.56
N LEU A 112 19.09 -15.94 -2.45
CA LEU A 112 20.43 -16.44 -2.75
C LEU A 112 21.03 -15.58 -3.86
N THR A 113 22.04 -14.80 -3.53
CA THR A 113 22.73 -13.90 -4.46
C THR A 113 23.81 -14.59 -5.30
N GLN A 114 24.04 -15.88 -5.06
CA GLN A 114 24.93 -16.74 -5.84
C GLN A 114 24.13 -17.94 -6.34
N GLY A 115 24.35 -18.33 -7.60
CA GLY A 115 23.73 -19.52 -8.17
C GLY A 115 24.05 -20.74 -7.30
N LEU A 116 23.03 -21.53 -7.00
CA LEU A 116 23.19 -22.79 -6.28
C LEU A 116 24.26 -23.63 -6.99
N ALA A 117 25.38 -23.88 -6.32
CA ALA A 117 26.33 -24.87 -6.83
C ALA A 117 25.59 -26.20 -6.98
N PRO A 118 25.88 -27.00 -8.04
CA PRO A 118 25.23 -28.30 -8.22
C PRO A 118 25.40 -29.15 -6.95
N GLY A 119 24.29 -29.52 -6.32
CA GLY A 119 24.28 -30.35 -5.10
C GLY A 119 24.02 -29.60 -3.78
N MET A 120 23.81 -28.28 -3.78
CA MET A 120 23.26 -27.59 -2.61
C MET A 120 21.77 -27.89 -2.48
N ILE A 121 21.40 -28.77 -1.55
CA ILE A 121 20.03 -28.85 -1.04
C ILE A 121 19.84 -27.60 -0.17
N PRO A 122 18.89 -26.70 -0.46
CA PRO A 122 18.58 -25.62 0.46
C PRO A 122 18.14 -26.29 1.76
N ASP A 123 18.93 -26.15 2.83
CA ASP A 123 18.53 -26.62 4.14
C ASP A 123 17.22 -25.92 4.49
N LYS A 124 16.13 -26.67 4.29
CA LYS A 124 14.73 -26.34 4.54
C LYS A 124 14.12 -25.30 3.60
N ALA A 125 13.81 -25.75 2.38
CA ALA A 125 12.55 -25.36 1.76
C ALA A 125 11.44 -26.24 2.35
N VAL A 126 10.53 -25.64 3.13
CA VAL A 126 9.15 -26.13 3.28
C VAL A 126 8.32 -25.35 2.28
#